data_AF-A0A956J756-F1
#
_entry.id   AF-A0A956J756-F1
#
_cell.length_a   1.000
_cell.length_b   1.000
_cell.length_c   1.000
_cell.angle_alpha   90.00
_cell.angle_beta   90.00
_cell.angle_gamma   90.00
#
_symmetry.space_group_name_H-M   'P 1'
#
loop_
_entity.id
_entity.type
_entity.pdbx_description
1 polymer ?
#
loop_
_entity_poly.entity_id
_entity_poly.type
_entity_poly.pdbx_seq_one_letter_code
_entity_poly.pdbx_strand_id
1 'polypeptide(L)'
;MAGVLEVKAGNYTVRGISVGGVYTSLQVPELDAVFDAGITLRGFAGTDNVFLSHGHADHLGGLVGLLGIRGMMSKPKPRVFMPKAVQEHLDQALEHMTKIQRYDLSVDGVGVEDGDEHQLKADL
;
A
#
# COMPACT_ATOMS: atom_id res chain seq x y z
N MET A 1 17.19 -3.20 15.63
CA MET A 1 16.08 -2.66 14.81
C MET A 1 14.82 -3.37 15.25
N ALA A 2 13.72 -2.65 15.47
CA ALA A 2 12.44 -3.30 15.73
C ALA A 2 12.07 -4.12 14.48
N GLY A 3 11.93 -5.44 14.63
CA GLY A 3 11.52 -6.31 13.55
C GLY A 3 10.03 -6.12 13.21
N VAL A 4 9.60 -6.71 12.09
CA VAL A 4 8.17 -6.88 11.83
C VAL A 4 7.56 -7.68 12.98
N LEU A 5 6.49 -7.15 13.58
CA LEU A 5 5.71 -7.83 14.60
C LEU A 5 4.48 -8.48 13.96
N GLU A 6 3.94 -9.50 14.62
CA GLU A 6 2.72 -10.19 14.20
C GLU A 6 1.78 -10.34 15.39
N VAL A 7 0.48 -10.11 15.15
CA VAL A 7 -0.61 -10.31 16.11
C VAL A 7 -1.75 -11.07 15.43
N LYS A 8 -2.38 -12.00 16.15
CA LYS A 8 -3.60 -12.68 15.71
C LYS A 8 -4.84 -11.93 16.18
N ALA A 9 -5.75 -11.64 15.25
CA ALA A 9 -7.05 -11.04 15.50
C ALA A 9 -8.14 -11.96 14.93
N GLY A 10 -8.61 -12.93 15.73
CA GLY A 10 -9.48 -14.00 15.25
C GLY A 10 -8.78 -14.82 14.16
N ASN A 11 -9.39 -14.89 12.98
CA ASN A 11 -8.84 -15.61 11.82
C ASN A 11 -7.80 -14.81 11.02
N TYR A 12 -7.55 -13.55 11.39
CA TYR A 12 -6.67 -12.66 10.64
C TYR A 12 -5.30 -12.54 11.29
N THR A 13 -4.28 -12.50 10.43
CA THR A 13 -2.91 -12.23 10.82
C THR A 13 -2.58 -10.79 10.48
N VAL A 14 -2.45 -9.93 11.50
CA VAL A 14 -1.97 -8.56 11.30
C VAL A 14 -0.47 -8.55 11.55
N ARG A 15 0.31 -8.28 10.51
CA ARG A 15 1.78 -8.21 10.62
C ARG A 15 2.32 -6.91 10.04
N GLY A 16 3.36 -6.35 10.65
CA GLY A 16 4.01 -5.15 10.13
C GLY A 16 4.81 -4.39 11.16
N ILE A 17 4.98 -3.10 10.90
CA ILE A 17 5.72 -2.18 11.76
C ILE A 17 5.04 -0.82 11.75
N SER A 18 4.94 -0.20 12.93
CA SER A 18 4.37 1.15 13.08
C SER A 18 5.11 1.90 14.18
N VAL A 19 5.59 3.08 13.84
CA VAL A 19 6.18 4.07 14.75
C VAL A 19 5.60 5.42 14.33
N GLY A 20 4.76 6.01 15.17
CA GLY A 20 4.01 7.22 14.84
C GLY A 20 4.91 8.38 14.40
N GLY A 21 4.57 9.03 13.30
CA GLY A 21 5.35 10.11 12.69
C GLY A 21 6.63 9.65 11.97
N VAL A 22 6.89 8.34 11.88
CA VAL A 22 8.10 7.79 11.24
C VAL A 22 7.71 6.86 10.09
N TYR A 23 6.93 5.82 10.36
CA TYR A 23 6.33 4.95 9.33
C TYR A 23 5.22 4.08 9.91
N THR A 24 4.25 3.71 9.07
CA THR A 24 3.30 2.62 9.29
C THR A 24 3.19 1.79 8.02
N SER A 25 3.41 0.48 8.12
CA SER A 25 3.12 -0.49 7.06
C SER A 25 2.63 -1.78 7.70
N LEU A 26 1.37 -2.14 7.45
CA LEU A 26 0.73 -3.35 7.99
C LEU A 26 0.19 -4.21 6.84
N GLN A 27 0.16 -5.52 7.02
CA GLN A 27 -0.41 -6.46 6.06
C GLN A 27 -1.33 -7.44 6.77
N VAL A 28 -2.45 -7.73 6.11
CA VAL A 28 -3.37 -8.83 6.46
C VAL A 28 -3.43 -9.78 5.27
N PRO A 29 -2.59 -10.83 5.23
CA PRO A 29 -2.48 -11.72 4.07
C PRO A 29 -3.78 -12.41 3.71
N GLU A 30 -4.60 -12.79 4.69
CA GLU A 30 -5.88 -13.46 4.47
C GLU A 30 -6.88 -12.59 3.70
N LEU A 31 -6.75 -11.27 3.79
CA LEU A 31 -7.57 -10.30 3.05
C LEU A 31 -6.94 -9.86 1.73
N ASP A 32 -5.70 -10.29 1.44
CA ASP A 32 -4.88 -9.72 0.37
C ASP A 32 -4.82 -8.18 0.45
N ALA A 33 -4.54 -7.68 1.67
CA ALA A 33 -4.56 -6.26 1.98
C ALA A 33 -3.26 -5.80 2.67
N VAL A 34 -2.74 -4.66 2.23
CA VAL A 34 -1.73 -3.86 2.93
C VAL A 34 -2.38 -2.56 3.37
N PHE A 35 -2.28 -2.23 4.65
CA PHE A 35 -2.73 -0.97 5.22
C PHE A 35 -1.51 -0.07 5.45
N ASP A 36 -1.49 1.05 4.74
CA ASP A 36 -0.37 1.98 4.61
C ASP A 36 0.92 1.35 4.08
N ALA A 37 1.75 2.20 3.47
CA ALA A 37 3.05 1.87 2.92
C ALA A 37 4.07 2.94 3.31
N GLY A 38 4.19 3.27 4.59
CA GLY A 38 5.14 4.25 5.12
C GLY A 38 6.60 3.81 4.98
N ILE A 39 6.87 2.52 5.09
CA ILE A 39 8.17 1.90 4.81
C ILE A 39 8.02 0.70 3.87
N THR A 40 8.96 0.56 2.95
CA THR A 40 8.97 -0.57 2.01
C THR A 40 9.33 -1.88 2.72
N LEU A 41 8.39 -2.82 2.78
CA LEU A 41 8.61 -4.18 3.27
C LEU A 41 8.51 -5.17 2.10
N ARG A 42 9.63 -5.81 1.75
CA ARG A 42 9.69 -6.77 0.61
C ARG A 42 8.63 -7.88 0.72
N GLY A 43 8.35 -8.37 1.93
CA GLY A 43 7.36 -9.40 2.16
C GLY A 43 5.92 -9.00 1.79
N PHE A 44 5.65 -7.71 1.60
CA PHE A 44 4.32 -7.18 1.30
C PHE A 44 4.10 -7.02 -0.20
N ALA A 45 5.15 -7.10 -1.03
CA ALA A 45 5.05 -6.92 -2.48
C ALA A 45 4.18 -7.99 -3.16
N GLY A 46 3.87 -9.11 -2.49
CA GLY A 46 2.95 -10.10 -3.01
C GLY A 46 1.48 -9.68 -3.06
N THR A 47 1.09 -8.67 -2.28
CA THR A 47 -0.32 -8.27 -2.05
C THR A 47 -0.83 -7.29 -3.09
N ASP A 48 -2.02 -7.54 -3.62
CA ASP A 48 -2.55 -6.79 -4.76
C ASP A 48 -3.43 -5.58 -4.36
N ASN A 49 -3.94 -5.51 -3.12
CA ASN A 49 -4.69 -4.36 -2.62
C ASN A 49 -3.91 -3.59 -1.55
N VAL A 50 -3.69 -2.29 -1.77
CA VAL A 50 -3.07 -1.37 -0.82
C VAL A 50 -4.11 -0.32 -0.42
N PHE A 51 -4.25 -0.08 0.88
CA PHE A 51 -5.19 0.89 1.45
C PHE A 51 -4.38 1.94 2.19
N LEU A 52 -4.35 3.16 1.65
CA LEU A 52 -3.73 4.31 2.29
C LEU A 52 -4.78 4.99 3.16
N SER A 53 -4.48 5.15 4.45
CA SER A 53 -5.36 5.87 5.37
C SER A 53 -5.38 7.38 5.09
N HIS A 54 -4.24 7.97 4.74
CA HIS A 54 -4.09 9.38 4.40
C HIS A 54 -2.76 9.68 3.68
N GLY A 55 -2.56 10.95 3.31
CA GLY A 55 -1.48 11.42 2.45
C GLY A 55 -0.14 11.77 3.13
N HIS A 56 0.08 11.47 4.42
CA HIS A 56 1.35 11.77 5.06
C HIS A 56 2.46 10.80 4.62
N ALA A 57 3.70 11.29 4.63
CA ALA A 57 4.86 10.54 4.16
C ALA A 57 5.14 9.27 4.99
N ASP A 58 4.84 9.28 6.29
CA ASP A 58 4.94 8.11 7.16
C ASP A 58 3.85 7.05 6.89
N HIS A 59 2.90 7.31 5.98
CA HIS A 59 1.88 6.36 5.55
C HIS A 59 1.99 5.97 4.08
N LEU A 60 2.64 6.75 3.21
CA LEU A 60 2.78 6.41 1.78
C LEU A 60 4.22 6.44 1.24
N GLY A 61 5.19 6.96 1.99
CA GLY A 61 6.54 7.24 1.50
C GLY A 61 7.31 6.00 1.01
N GLY A 62 6.98 4.82 1.52
CA GLY A 62 7.53 3.54 1.10
C GLY A 62 6.82 2.90 -0.10
N LEU A 63 5.74 3.49 -0.62
CA LEU A 63 4.95 2.93 -1.73
C LEU A 63 5.80 2.78 -3.01
N VAL A 64 6.61 3.79 -3.32
CA VAL A 64 7.48 3.79 -4.51
C VAL A 64 8.43 2.59 -4.52
N GLY A 65 9.05 2.28 -3.37
CA GLY A 65 9.91 1.11 -3.24
C GLY A 65 9.13 -0.20 -3.32
N LEU A 66 7.92 -0.25 -2.76
CA LEU A 66 7.04 -1.42 -2.83
C LEU A 66 6.66 -1.74 -4.29
N LEU A 67 6.29 -0.71 -5.07
CA LEU A 67 5.96 -0.83 -6.50
C LEU A 67 7.17 -1.29 -7.32
N GLY A 68 8.36 -0.76 -7.05
CA GLY A 68 9.59 -1.24 -7.69
C GLY A 68 9.86 -2.73 -7.44
N ILE A 69 9.64 -3.21 -6.21
CA ILE A 69 9.77 -4.64 -5.89
C ILE A 69 8.71 -5.48 -6.62
N ARG A 70 7.45 -5.02 -6.66
CA ARG A 70 6.37 -5.67 -7.43
C ARG A 70 6.76 -5.81 -8.91
N GLY A 71 7.34 -4.76 -9.47
CA GLY A 71 7.83 -4.76 -10.84
C GLY A 71 8.91 -5.80 -11.11
N MET A 72 9.89 -5.93 -10.22
CA MET A 72 10.91 -7.00 -10.30
C MET A 72 10.31 -8.41 -10.17
N MET A 73 9.16 -8.54 -9.50
CA MET A 73 8.41 -9.79 -9.36
C MET A 73 7.43 -10.03 -10.52
N SER A 74 7.40 -9.15 -11.53
CA SER A 74 6.46 -9.18 -12.65
C SER A 74 4.99 -9.28 -12.21
N LYS A 75 4.67 -8.64 -11.08
CA LYS A 75 3.29 -8.53 -10.58
C LYS A 75 2.49 -7.53 -11.42
N PRO A 76 1.17 -7.73 -11.58
CA PRO A 76 0.31 -6.71 -12.16
C PRO A 76 0.28 -5.45 -11.28
N LYS A 77 -0.24 -4.35 -11.84
CA LYS A 77 -0.46 -3.12 -11.07
C LYS A 77 -1.32 -3.44 -9.85
N PRO A 78 -0.95 -2.98 -8.64
CA PRO A 78 -1.81 -3.13 -7.48
C PRO A 78 -2.98 -2.14 -7.59
N ARG A 79 -4.09 -2.50 -6.94
CA ARG A 79 -5.14 -1.54 -6.62
C ARG A 79 -4.71 -0.74 -5.41
N VAL A 80 -4.76 0.59 -5.51
CA VAL A 80 -4.43 1.47 -4.38
C VAL A 80 -5.66 2.28 -4.04
N PHE A 81 -6.23 2.02 -2.88
CA PHE A 81 -7.33 2.76 -2.29
C PHE A 81 -6.78 3.88 -1.43
N MET A 82 -7.34 5.08 -1.54
CA MET A 82 -6.87 6.26 -0.83
C MET A 82 -7.99 7.30 -0.71
N PRO A 83 -7.92 8.25 0.24
CA PRO A 83 -8.87 9.36 0.25
C PRO A 83 -8.88 10.05 -1.10
N LYS A 84 -10.06 10.34 -1.65
CA LYS A 84 -10.22 10.93 -2.99
C LYS A 84 -9.36 12.19 -3.21
N ALA A 85 -9.20 13.00 -2.17
CA ALA A 85 -8.35 14.20 -2.20
C ALA A 85 -6.84 13.92 -2.38
N VAL A 86 -6.38 12.68 -2.14
CA VAL A 86 -4.97 12.27 -2.28
C VAL A 86 -4.66 11.77 -3.69
N GLN A 87 -5.66 11.26 -4.41
CA GLN A 87 -5.46 10.50 -5.65
C GLN A 87 -4.66 11.28 -6.71
N GLU A 88 -5.11 12.47 -7.08
CA GLU A 88 -4.44 13.26 -8.12
C GLU A 88 -2.98 13.57 -7.76
N HIS A 89 -2.72 13.89 -6.48
CA HIS A 89 -1.37 14.18 -6.00
C HIS A 89 -0.47 12.95 -6.02
N LEU A 90 -1.00 11.78 -5.66
CA LEU A 90 -0.25 10.54 -5.73
C LEU A 90 0.05 10.15 -7.18
N ASP A 91 -0.91 10.27 -8.09
CA ASP A 91 -0.73 9.97 -9.51
C ASP A 91 0.40 10.82 -10.11
N GLN A 92 0.42 12.13 -9.84
CA GLN A 92 1.50 13.03 -10.27
C GLN A 92 2.84 12.64 -9.66
N ALA A 93 2.89 12.31 -8.36
CA ALA A 93 4.10 11.89 -7.69
C ALA A 93 4.67 10.59 -8.32
N LEU A 94 3.82 9.59 -8.58
CA LEU A 94 4.22 8.34 -9.22
C LEU A 94 4.66 8.53 -10.66
N GLU A 95 4.08 9.48 -11.41
CA GLU A 95 4.55 9.85 -12.74
C GLU A 95 5.98 10.42 -12.69
N HIS A 96 6.25 11.33 -11.76
CA HIS A 96 7.60 11.88 -11.58
C HIS A 96 8.60 10.80 -11.17
N MET A 97 8.22 9.91 -10.24
CA MET A 97 9.07 8.80 -9.82
C MET A 97 9.29 7.77 -10.94
N THR A 98 8.29 7.54 -11.79
CA THR A 98 8.40 6.69 -12.99
C THR A 98 9.49 7.22 -13.92
N LYS A 99 9.53 8.54 -14.17
CA LYS A 99 10.56 9.18 -14.99
C LYS A 99 11.95 9.05 -14.37
N ILE A 100 12.06 9.20 -13.05
CA ILE A 100 13.33 9.09 -12.32
C ILE A 100 13.84 7.64 -12.33
N GLN A 101 12.99 6.69 -11.98
CA GLN A 101 13.35 5.26 -11.93
C GLN A 101 13.49 4.62 -13.30
N ARG A 102 12.90 5.24 -14.35
CA ARG A 102 12.80 4.67 -15.69
C ARG A 102 12.07 3.31 -15.68
N TYR A 103 11.05 3.22 -14.84
CA TYR A 103 10.23 2.03 -14.64
C TYR A 103 8.79 2.44 -14.38
N ASP A 104 7.81 1.70 -14.93
CA ASP A 104 6.39 1.99 -14.74
C ASP A 104 5.96 1.72 -13.28
N LEU A 105 5.64 2.78 -12.55
CA LEU A 105 5.14 2.73 -11.18
C LEU A 105 3.64 3.05 -11.11
N SER A 106 2.92 2.97 -12.23
CA SER A 106 1.49 3.24 -12.22
C SER A 106 0.71 2.19 -11.42
N VAL A 107 -0.42 2.63 -10.87
CA VAL A 107 -1.32 1.84 -10.03
C VAL A 107 -2.74 1.93 -10.55
N ASP A 108 -3.58 0.98 -10.16
CA ASP A 108 -5.02 1.10 -10.37
C ASP A 108 -5.60 1.89 -9.17
N GLY A 109 -5.50 3.22 -9.26
CA GLY A 109 -5.88 4.14 -8.20
C GLY A 109 -7.40 4.24 -8.00
N VAL A 110 -7.85 4.14 -6.74
CA VAL A 110 -9.25 4.22 -6.33
C VAL A 110 -9.39 5.27 -5.22
N GLY A 111 -9.89 6.45 -5.57
CA GLY A 111 -10.23 7.50 -4.62
C GLY A 111 -11.54 7.18 -3.91
N VAL A 112 -11.53 7.17 -2.57
CA VAL A 112 -12.68 6.84 -1.72
C VAL A 112 -13.13 8.04 -0.89
N GLU A 113 -14.43 8.14 -0.64
CA GLU A 113 -15.08 9.04 0.32
C GLU A 113 -15.59 8.25 1.54
N ASP A 114 -16.01 8.97 2.59
CA ASP A 114 -16.60 8.35 3.77
C ASP A 114 -17.90 7.61 3.41
N GLY A 115 -18.05 6.38 3.90
CA GLY A 115 -19.19 5.52 3.60
C GLY A 115 -19.12 4.76 2.27
N ASP A 116 -18.08 4.94 1.45
CA ASP A 116 -17.89 4.13 0.25
C ASP A 116 -17.59 2.66 0.60
N GLU A 117 -18.28 1.75 -0.07
CA GLU A 117 -18.04 0.31 0.01
C GLU A 117 -17.51 -0.23 -1.32
N HIS A 118 -16.45 -1.04 -1.24
CA HIS A 118 -15.83 -1.64 -2.42
C HIS A 118 -15.66 -3.14 -2.23
N GLN A 119 -16.28 -3.92 -3.11
CA GLN A 119 -16.04 -5.35 -3.18
C GLN A 119 -14.59 -5.63 -3.62
N LEU A 120 -13.89 -6.49 -2.88
CA LEU A 120 -12.52 -6.93 -3.14
C LEU A 120 -12.48 -8.32 -3.78
N LYS A 121 -13.32 -9.25 -3.33
CA LYS A 121 -13.49 -10.63 -3.83
C LYS A 121 -14.96 -11.03 -3.74
N ALA A 122 -15.35 -12.19 -4.29
CA ALA A 122 -16.75 -12.63 -4.24
C ALA A 122 -17.33 -12.75 -2.82
N ASP A 123 -16.45 -12.97 -1.84
CA ASP A 123 -16.74 -13.15 -0.42
C ASP A 123 -16.15 -12.04 0.48
N LEU A 124 -15.63 -10.96 -0.12
CA LEU A 124 -14.97 -9.86 0.60
C LEU A 124 -15.22 -8.50 -0.04
#